data_AF-A0A022GC94-F1
#
_entry.id   AF-A0A022GC94-F1
#
_cell.length_a   1.000
_cell.length_b   1.000
_cell.length_c   1.000
_cell.angle_alpha   90.00
_cell.angle_beta   90.00
_cell.angle_gamma   90.00
#
_symmetry.space_group_name_H-M   'P 1'
#
loop_
_entity.id
_entity.type
_entity.pdbx_description
1 polymer ?
#
loop_
_entity_poly.entity_id
_entity_poly.type
_entity_poly.pdbx_seq_one_letter_code
_entity_poly.pdbx_strand_id
1 'polypeptide(L)'
;MLAIQSSRTETKMGHIESLDCLRGISALLVMCYHYRELLNDVIPNIGNTLFENGRIGVDAFFILSGFVMYATTQSKSNQLVLPFLIKRALRVIPLAWLFITIVFIGTGGEDRHAFLLSLLFIPLSNTDAPFFGYNLLSPGWTLSYELWFYVMFAIGMLVSKSHRGLAAATVLCACVFGLQALCHTPLYIDAYPAATFSANLPIPAQLVSELSNPLFFEFILGVALAYLYANFRASWLAMNEKIRIGAYLFLTAYFLSHFFSGYAMGHGLTRKGLAAVALFSVYLCSDFDGLLGKTKAFIRGPGGAFIFLGRISFSLYIVHEPLHQFVASIPVLSELYRLEGGIGKFVTLSAFSVVAAYALFHLVEQPTQRLGKYLADRTDVVVRALRQSATV
;
A
#
# COMPACT_ATOMS: atom_id res chain seq x y z
N MET A 1 26.94 22.26 33.15
CA MET A 1 25.73 21.50 32.79
C MET A 1 24.97 22.31 31.73
N LEU A 2 25.42 22.24 30.48
CA LEU A 2 24.91 23.06 29.37
C LEU A 2 23.73 22.32 28.74
N ALA A 3 22.53 22.87 28.93
CA ALA A 3 21.31 22.41 28.31
C ALA A 3 21.38 22.67 26.80
N ILE A 4 21.61 21.61 26.03
CA ILE A 4 21.39 21.61 24.58
C ILE A 4 19.88 21.62 24.37
N GLN A 5 19.31 22.82 24.28
CA GLN A 5 17.98 23.00 23.71
C GLN A 5 18.07 22.67 22.22
N SER A 6 17.71 21.43 21.86
CA SER A 6 17.52 21.06 20.45
C SER A 6 16.27 21.79 19.95
N SER A 7 16.45 22.93 19.28
CA SER A 7 15.40 23.53 18.47
C SER A 7 15.16 22.62 17.26
N ARG A 8 14.31 21.60 17.41
CA ARG A 8 13.74 20.88 16.28
C ARG A 8 12.82 21.87 15.55
N THR A 9 13.37 22.57 14.56
CA THR A 9 12.56 23.21 13.51
C THR A 9 11.63 22.15 12.95
N GLU A 10 10.33 22.30 13.18
CA GLU A 10 9.29 21.45 12.62
C GLU A 10 9.26 21.64 11.10
N THR A 11 10.16 20.95 10.40
CA THR A 11 10.15 20.93 8.94
C THR A 11 8.94 20.11 8.51
N LYS A 12 7.88 20.80 8.09
CA LYS A 12 6.72 20.15 7.46
C LYS A 12 7.24 19.42 6.22
N MET A 13 7.15 18.09 6.20
CA MET A 13 7.51 17.35 5.00
C MET A 13 6.62 17.80 3.85
N GLY A 14 7.25 18.39 2.83
CA GLY A 14 6.60 18.81 1.60
C GLY A 14 6.02 17.62 0.83
N HIS A 15 5.22 17.91 -0.18
CA HIS A 15 4.77 16.89 -1.13
C HIS A 15 5.95 16.33 -1.91
N ILE A 16 6.14 15.01 -1.91
CA ILE A 16 7.26 14.32 -2.57
C ILE A 16 6.75 13.71 -3.87
N GLU A 17 7.01 14.39 -4.98
CA GLU A 17 6.40 14.08 -6.27
C GLU A 17 6.91 12.76 -6.86
N SER A 18 8.17 12.40 -6.57
CA SER A 18 8.73 11.12 -7.01
C SER A 18 7.97 9.94 -6.40
N LEU A 19 7.46 10.06 -5.16
CA LEU A 19 6.67 9.01 -4.53
C LEU A 19 5.27 8.90 -5.15
N ASP A 20 4.69 9.98 -5.65
CA ASP A 20 3.48 9.92 -6.46
C ASP A 20 3.72 9.15 -7.77
N CYS A 21 4.87 9.39 -8.42
CA CYS A 21 5.25 8.66 -9.62
C CYS A 21 5.44 7.16 -9.33
N LEU A 22 6.14 6.82 -8.23
CA LEU A 22 6.32 5.44 -7.79
C LEU A 22 4.95 4.78 -7.54
N ARG A 23 4.03 5.49 -6.89
CA ARG A 23 2.66 5.02 -6.64
C ARG A 23 1.92 4.67 -7.94
N GLY A 24 2.05 5.51 -8.96
CA GLY A 24 1.47 5.27 -10.28
C GLY A 24 2.10 4.07 -11.00
N ILE A 25 3.43 3.95 -10.95
CA ILE A 25 4.17 2.83 -11.52
C ILE A 25 3.80 1.52 -10.82
N SER A 26 3.69 1.51 -9.49
CA SER A 26 3.25 0.35 -8.73
C SER A 26 1.85 -0.12 -9.12
N ALA A 27 0.90 0.80 -9.32
CA ALA A 27 -0.45 0.44 -9.78
C ALA A 27 -0.42 -0.20 -11.19
N LEU A 28 0.38 0.36 -12.10
CA LEU A 28 0.57 -0.23 -13.42
C LEU A 28 1.22 -1.61 -13.36
N LEU A 29 2.26 -1.79 -12.54
CA LEU A 29 2.93 -3.08 -12.40
C LEU A 29 1.98 -4.17 -11.89
N VAL A 30 1.12 -3.85 -10.92
CA VAL A 30 0.09 -4.78 -10.42
C VAL A 30 -0.96 -5.07 -11.49
N MET A 31 -1.43 -4.07 -12.23
CA MET A 31 -2.35 -4.29 -13.35
C MET A 31 -1.72 -5.21 -14.41
N CYS A 32 -0.49 -4.92 -14.84
CA CYS A 32 0.22 -5.72 -15.82
C CYS A 32 0.46 -7.15 -15.32
N TYR A 33 0.71 -7.35 -14.02
CA TYR A 33 0.81 -8.68 -13.41
C TYR A 33 -0.48 -9.48 -13.59
N HIS A 34 -1.65 -8.90 -13.32
CA HIS A 34 -2.93 -9.59 -13.49
C HIS A 34 -3.30 -9.80 -14.96
N TYR A 35 -2.87 -8.91 -15.85
CA TYR A 35 -3.15 -9.02 -17.29
C TYR A 35 -2.10 -9.83 -18.06
N ARG A 36 -1.04 -10.32 -17.41
CA ARG A 36 0.10 -10.95 -18.08
C ARG A 36 -0.27 -12.20 -18.88
N GLU A 37 -1.25 -12.97 -18.41
CA GLU A 37 -1.69 -14.19 -19.10
C GLU A 37 -2.23 -13.89 -20.50
N LEU A 38 -2.84 -12.72 -20.70
CA LEU A 38 -3.29 -12.27 -22.03
C LEU A 38 -2.14 -12.17 -23.04
N LEU A 39 -0.92 -11.93 -22.59
CA LEU A 39 0.26 -11.86 -23.45
C LEU A 39 0.84 -13.25 -23.75
N ASN A 40 0.67 -14.20 -22.83
CA ASN A 40 1.14 -15.59 -22.99
C ASN A 40 0.39 -16.31 -24.11
N ASP A 41 -0.83 -15.87 -24.44
CA ASP A 41 -1.62 -16.32 -25.59
C ASP A 41 -0.96 -16.02 -26.95
N VAL A 42 -0.04 -15.05 -27.02
CA VAL A 42 0.60 -14.60 -28.27
C VAL A 42 2.01 -15.16 -28.41
N ILE A 43 2.81 -15.02 -27.35
CA ILE A 43 4.14 -15.62 -27.25
C ILE A 43 4.18 -16.37 -25.93
N PRO A 44 4.41 -17.71 -25.93
CA PRO A 44 4.45 -18.49 -24.71
C PRO A 44 5.37 -17.86 -23.66
N ASN A 45 4.85 -17.67 -22.45
CA ASN A 45 5.54 -17.11 -21.29
C ASN A 45 6.00 -15.64 -21.35
N ILE A 46 5.76 -14.88 -22.43
CA ILE A 46 6.25 -13.49 -22.50
C ILE A 46 5.68 -12.61 -21.38
N GLY A 47 4.41 -12.80 -21.04
CA GLY A 47 3.75 -12.07 -19.96
C GLY A 47 4.37 -12.40 -18.61
N ASN A 48 4.64 -13.69 -18.35
CA ASN A 48 5.33 -14.12 -17.13
C ASN A 48 6.75 -13.55 -17.04
N THR A 49 7.51 -13.58 -18.14
CA THR A 49 8.84 -12.99 -18.18
C THR A 49 8.84 -11.50 -17.88
N LEU A 50 7.86 -10.75 -18.41
CA LEU A 50 7.81 -9.30 -18.26
C LEU A 50 7.18 -8.84 -16.94
N PHE A 51 6.13 -9.51 -16.47
CA PHE A 51 5.22 -8.95 -15.47
C PHE A 51 4.94 -9.86 -14.26
N GLU A 52 5.51 -11.08 -14.17
CA GLU A 52 5.34 -11.95 -12.98
C GLU A 52 5.79 -11.26 -11.66
N ASN A 53 6.81 -10.42 -11.75
CA ASN A 53 7.32 -9.65 -10.62
C ASN A 53 6.59 -8.31 -10.43
N GLY A 54 5.59 -7.98 -11.26
CA GLY A 54 4.77 -6.77 -11.15
C GLY A 54 3.99 -6.67 -9.84
N ARG A 55 3.77 -7.81 -9.17
CA ARG A 55 3.22 -7.90 -7.81
C ARG A 55 4.01 -7.10 -6.76
N ILE A 56 5.30 -6.79 -7.00
CA ILE A 56 6.11 -5.92 -6.12
C ILE A 56 5.50 -4.53 -5.89
N GLY A 57 4.58 -4.11 -6.77
CA GLY A 57 3.82 -2.88 -6.58
C GLY A 57 3.01 -2.89 -5.28
N VAL A 58 2.54 -4.06 -4.81
CA VAL A 58 1.85 -4.24 -3.53
C VAL A 58 2.78 -3.92 -2.35
N ASP A 59 3.99 -4.49 -2.34
CA ASP A 59 5.00 -4.24 -1.31
C ASP A 59 5.36 -2.74 -1.26
N ALA A 60 5.48 -2.11 -2.44
CA ALA A 60 5.70 -0.67 -2.54
C ALA A 60 4.53 0.16 -1.98
N PHE A 61 3.27 -0.28 -2.12
CA PHE A 61 2.12 0.39 -1.50
C PHE A 61 2.16 0.30 0.03
N PHE A 62 2.51 -0.85 0.61
CA PHE A 62 2.61 -1.00 2.06
C PHE A 62 3.73 -0.11 2.64
N ILE A 63 4.89 -0.07 2.00
CA ILE A 63 5.99 0.84 2.36
C ILE A 63 5.54 2.30 2.23
N LEU A 64 4.85 2.67 1.15
CA LEU A 64 4.33 4.02 0.96
C LEU A 64 3.32 4.42 2.04
N SER A 65 2.41 3.51 2.41
CA SER A 65 1.43 3.76 3.47
C SER A 65 2.11 3.96 4.83
N GLY A 66 3.11 3.14 5.17
CA GLY A 66 3.96 3.35 6.34
C GLY A 66 4.66 4.70 6.35
N PHE A 67 5.29 5.05 5.22
CA PHE A 67 5.99 6.32 5.04
C PHE A 67 5.08 7.52 5.23
N VAL A 68 3.93 7.54 4.55
CA VAL A 68 2.97 8.65 4.61
C VAL A 68 2.33 8.76 6.00
N MET A 69 2.09 7.65 6.70
CA MET A 69 1.54 7.69 8.07
C MET A 69 2.50 8.39 9.02
N TYR A 70 3.77 8.01 9.02
CA TYR A 70 4.76 8.70 9.83
C TYR A 70 4.91 10.16 9.40
N ALA A 71 5.04 10.42 8.10
CA ALA A 71 5.34 11.75 7.60
C ALA A 71 4.24 12.79 7.89
N THR A 72 2.98 12.36 7.84
CA THR A 72 1.83 13.23 8.07
C THR A 72 1.48 13.41 9.55
N THR A 73 2.00 12.56 10.45
CA THR A 73 1.67 12.59 11.88
C THR A 73 2.80 13.10 12.77
N GLN A 74 4.07 13.06 12.32
CA GLN A 74 5.21 13.55 13.10
C GLN A 74 5.16 15.06 13.37
N SER A 75 4.71 15.86 12.38
CA SER A 75 4.65 17.33 12.48
C SER A 75 3.44 17.87 13.25
N LYS A 76 2.60 16.99 13.81
CA LYS A 76 1.36 17.39 14.50
C LYS A 76 1.33 16.82 15.90
N SER A 77 2.08 17.45 16.81
CA SER A 77 2.20 17.06 18.23
C SER A 77 0.85 16.79 18.91
N ASN A 78 -0.22 17.46 18.45
CA ASN A 78 -1.58 17.34 19.02
C ASN A 78 -2.62 16.69 18.07
N GLN A 79 -2.20 15.94 17.04
CA GLN A 79 -3.15 15.26 16.16
C GLN A 79 -3.99 14.24 16.92
N LEU A 80 -5.31 14.41 16.85
CA LEU A 80 -6.27 13.47 17.42
C LEU A 80 -6.41 12.22 16.55
N VAL A 81 -6.64 11.08 17.20
CA VAL A 81 -6.77 9.77 16.56
C VAL A 81 -8.03 9.66 15.72
N LEU A 82 -9.17 10.16 16.20
CA LEU A 82 -10.45 10.04 15.49
C LEU A 82 -10.45 10.79 14.14
N PRO A 83 -10.07 12.08 14.05
CA PRO A 83 -9.88 12.76 12.76
C PRO A 83 -8.90 12.05 11.82
N PHE A 84 -7.87 11.38 12.36
CA PHE A 84 -6.95 10.57 11.57
C PHE A 84 -7.68 9.37 10.95
N LEU A 85 -8.38 8.56 11.75
CA LEU A 85 -9.11 7.38 11.29
C LEU A 85 -10.19 7.73 10.27
N ILE A 86 -10.95 8.82 10.48
CA ILE A 86 -11.97 9.29 9.53
C ILE A 86 -11.37 9.53 8.13
N LYS A 87 -10.23 10.24 8.06
CA LYS A 87 -9.55 10.51 6.79
C LYS A 87 -9.06 9.25 6.09
N ARG A 88 -8.64 8.23 6.84
CA ARG A 88 -8.16 6.97 6.28
C ARG A 88 -9.30 6.05 5.85
N ALA A 89 -10.34 5.93 6.68
CA ALA A 89 -11.56 5.21 6.35
C ALA A 89 -12.19 5.73 5.04
N LEU A 90 -12.40 7.05 4.91
CA LEU A 90 -13.04 7.61 3.71
C LEU A 90 -12.14 7.63 2.46
N ARG A 91 -10.84 7.38 2.63
CA ARG A 91 -9.91 7.18 1.51
C ARG A 91 -10.07 5.80 0.89
N VAL A 92 -10.30 4.75 1.69
CA VAL A 92 -10.25 3.35 1.25
C VAL A 92 -11.65 2.74 1.13
N ILE A 93 -12.45 2.83 2.18
CA ILE A 93 -13.68 2.05 2.36
C ILE A 93 -14.74 2.33 1.30
N PRO A 94 -15.08 3.59 0.94
CA PRO A 94 -16.21 3.84 0.03
C PRO A 94 -16.03 3.22 -1.36
N LEU A 95 -14.83 3.34 -1.95
CA LEU A 95 -14.57 2.77 -3.26
C LEU A 95 -14.46 1.25 -3.20
N ALA A 96 -13.85 0.70 -2.14
CA ALA A 96 -13.78 -0.73 -1.93
C ALA A 96 -15.19 -1.35 -1.79
N TRP A 97 -16.06 -0.77 -0.96
CA TRP A 97 -17.44 -1.22 -0.80
C TRP A 97 -18.24 -1.17 -2.10
N LEU A 98 -18.05 -0.11 -2.90
CA LEU A 98 -18.68 -0.02 -4.23
C LEU A 98 -18.29 -1.23 -5.08
N PHE A 99 -17.00 -1.56 -5.18
CA PHE A 99 -16.54 -2.66 -6.01
C PHE A 99 -16.82 -4.05 -5.44
N ILE A 100 -16.76 -4.23 -4.12
CA ILE A 100 -17.21 -5.47 -3.46
C ILE A 100 -18.69 -5.72 -3.79
N THR A 101 -19.52 -4.68 -3.76
CA THR A 101 -20.95 -4.77 -4.12
C THR A 101 -21.15 -5.06 -5.61
N ILE A 102 -20.40 -4.41 -6.49
CA ILE A 102 -20.46 -4.69 -7.95
C ILE A 102 -20.08 -6.14 -8.23
N VAL A 103 -18.99 -6.64 -7.63
CA VAL A 103 -18.56 -8.04 -7.81
C VAL A 103 -19.61 -9.01 -7.28
N PHE A 104 -20.14 -8.76 -6.08
CA PHE A 104 -21.20 -9.60 -5.49
C PHE A 104 -22.45 -9.69 -6.37
N ILE A 105 -22.91 -8.57 -6.93
CA ILE A 105 -24.05 -8.56 -7.86
C ILE A 105 -23.68 -9.26 -9.17
N GLY A 106 -22.47 -9.02 -9.69
CA GLY A 106 -21.97 -9.61 -10.94
C GLY A 106 -21.81 -11.12 -10.89
N THR A 107 -21.60 -11.71 -9.72
CA THR A 107 -21.50 -13.17 -9.50
C THR A 107 -22.84 -13.81 -9.09
N GLY A 108 -23.96 -13.08 -9.21
CA GLY A 108 -25.30 -13.60 -8.94
C GLY A 108 -25.81 -13.39 -7.51
N GLY A 109 -24.98 -12.87 -6.60
CA GLY A 109 -25.41 -12.47 -5.26
C GLY A 109 -25.77 -13.62 -4.30
N GLU A 110 -25.23 -14.82 -4.53
CA GLU A 110 -25.58 -16.01 -3.75
C GLU A 110 -24.81 -16.10 -2.43
N ASP A 111 -23.50 -15.88 -2.43
CA ASP A 111 -22.66 -16.01 -1.23
C ASP A 111 -22.71 -14.75 -0.34
N ARG A 112 -23.81 -14.61 0.40
CA ARG A 112 -24.02 -13.50 1.36
C ARG A 112 -23.02 -13.51 2.50
N HIS A 113 -22.49 -14.68 2.87
CA HIS A 113 -21.52 -14.79 3.95
C HIS A 113 -20.19 -14.17 3.52
N ALA A 114 -19.66 -14.56 2.35
CA ALA A 114 -18.45 -13.96 1.80
C ALA A 114 -18.61 -12.46 1.54
N PHE A 115 -19.81 -12.02 1.13
CA PHE A 115 -20.10 -10.59 0.96
C PHE A 115 -19.98 -9.80 2.26
N LEU A 116 -20.60 -10.27 3.34
CA LEU A 116 -20.53 -9.61 4.64
C LEU A 116 -19.11 -9.58 5.20
N LEU A 117 -18.37 -10.70 5.13
CA LEU A 117 -16.97 -10.74 5.55
C LEU A 117 -16.11 -9.78 4.71
N SER A 118 -16.34 -9.73 3.40
CA SER A 118 -15.60 -8.84 2.49
C SER A 118 -15.85 -7.36 2.78
N LEU A 119 -17.10 -6.97 3.08
CA LEU A 119 -17.43 -5.59 3.49
C LEU A 119 -16.79 -5.20 4.83
N LEU A 120 -16.63 -6.17 5.73
CA LEU A 120 -15.97 -5.98 7.02
C LEU A 120 -14.44 -6.11 6.94
N PHE A 121 -13.88 -6.41 5.76
CA PHE A 121 -12.47 -6.72 5.57
C PHE A 121 -12.00 -7.84 6.51
N ILE A 122 -12.81 -8.89 6.62
CA ILE A 122 -12.44 -10.13 7.29
C ILE A 122 -12.08 -11.13 6.19
N PRO A 123 -10.90 -11.78 6.22
CA PRO A 123 -10.53 -12.77 5.23
C PRO A 123 -11.51 -13.95 5.19
N LEU A 124 -11.66 -14.59 4.03
CA LEU A 124 -12.60 -15.69 3.84
C LEU A 124 -12.09 -17.04 4.37
N SER A 125 -10.79 -17.15 4.62
CA SER A 125 -10.13 -18.32 5.19
C SER A 125 -9.13 -17.91 6.28
N ASN A 126 -8.62 -18.90 7.02
CA ASN A 126 -7.48 -18.76 7.92
C ASN A 126 -6.24 -19.53 7.41
N THR A 127 -6.32 -20.14 6.23
CA THR A 127 -5.23 -20.83 5.53
C THR A 127 -4.81 -20.05 4.28
N ASP A 128 -3.72 -20.45 3.63
CA ASP A 128 -3.18 -19.76 2.43
C ASP A 128 -2.64 -18.36 2.72
N ALA A 129 -1.70 -18.27 3.66
CA ALA A 129 -1.01 -17.02 3.95
C ALA A 129 -0.18 -16.53 2.73
N PRO A 130 -0.14 -15.21 2.46
CA PRO A 130 -0.76 -14.11 3.21
C PRO A 130 -2.19 -13.74 2.74
N PHE A 131 -2.80 -14.51 1.84
CA PHE A 131 -4.06 -14.14 1.20
C PHE A 131 -5.29 -14.45 2.04
N PHE A 132 -5.23 -15.53 2.82
CA PHE A 132 -6.27 -15.93 3.75
C PHE A 132 -7.65 -16.07 3.08
N GLY A 133 -7.68 -16.72 1.93
CA GLY A 133 -8.91 -16.95 1.15
C GLY A 133 -9.38 -15.74 0.33
N TYR A 134 -8.58 -14.67 0.25
CA TYR A 134 -8.89 -13.44 -0.46
C TYR A 134 -10.14 -12.71 0.07
N ASN A 135 -10.47 -11.59 -0.56
CA ASN A 135 -11.73 -10.87 -0.43
C ASN A 135 -12.51 -11.05 -1.74
N LEU A 136 -13.85 -10.93 -1.74
CA LEU A 136 -14.64 -10.98 -2.98
C LEU A 136 -14.11 -10.04 -4.06
N LEU A 137 -13.74 -8.83 -3.66
CA LEU A 137 -12.87 -7.99 -4.47
C LEU A 137 -11.45 -8.48 -4.24
N SER A 138 -10.88 -9.25 -5.18
CA SER A 138 -9.55 -9.86 -5.01
C SER A 138 -8.48 -8.91 -4.45
N PRO A 139 -8.20 -7.69 -4.96
CA PRO A 139 -7.19 -6.81 -4.35
C PRO A 139 -7.54 -6.36 -2.91
N GLY A 140 -8.76 -6.59 -2.46
CA GLY A 140 -9.27 -6.30 -1.12
C GLY A 140 -8.53 -7.03 0.00
N TRP A 141 -7.84 -8.15 -0.25
CA TRP A 141 -7.00 -8.80 0.76
C TRP A 141 -5.90 -7.85 1.26
N THR A 142 -5.30 -7.06 0.36
CA THR A 142 -4.28 -6.06 0.73
C THR A 142 -4.85 -4.86 1.49
N LEU A 143 -6.10 -4.49 1.21
CA LEU A 143 -6.77 -3.37 1.88
C LEU A 143 -7.08 -3.71 3.33
N SER A 144 -7.35 -4.99 3.63
CA SER A 144 -7.54 -5.47 4.99
C SER A 144 -6.29 -5.24 5.84
N TYR A 145 -5.10 -5.65 5.36
CA TYR A 145 -3.82 -5.31 5.96
C TYR A 145 -3.64 -3.80 6.17
N GLU A 146 -3.97 -2.98 5.17
CA GLU A 146 -3.83 -1.53 5.26
C GLU A 146 -4.75 -0.91 6.34
N LEU A 147 -6.00 -1.37 6.45
CA LEU A 147 -6.93 -0.90 7.47
C LEU A 147 -6.48 -1.31 8.88
N TRP A 148 -6.03 -2.55 9.07
CA TRP A 148 -5.48 -3.01 10.35
C TRP A 148 -4.21 -2.27 10.72
N PHE A 149 -3.33 -1.99 9.76
CA PHE A 149 -2.17 -1.14 9.97
C PHE A 149 -2.59 0.26 10.46
N TYR A 150 -3.64 0.87 9.90
CA TYR A 150 -4.13 2.17 10.38
C TYR A 150 -4.65 2.12 11.82
N VAL A 151 -5.33 1.03 12.21
CA VAL A 151 -5.77 0.84 13.60
C VAL A 151 -4.58 0.69 14.54
N MET A 152 -3.59 -0.15 14.19
CA MET A 152 -2.39 -0.35 15.00
C MET A 152 -1.53 0.92 15.10
N PHE A 153 -1.42 1.68 14.01
CA PHE A 153 -0.76 2.98 14.01
C PHE A 153 -1.50 3.98 14.91
N ALA A 154 -2.83 4.00 14.87
CA ALA A 154 -3.65 4.81 15.75
C ALA A 154 -3.45 4.45 17.24
N ILE A 155 -3.34 3.16 17.58
CA ILE A 155 -2.97 2.71 18.94
C ILE A 155 -1.57 3.24 19.30
N GLY A 156 -0.59 3.12 18.41
CA GLY A 156 0.75 3.68 18.60
C GLY A 156 0.75 5.19 18.88
N MET A 157 -0.16 5.95 18.23
CA MET A 157 -0.35 7.37 18.50
C MET A 157 -0.90 7.68 19.91
N LEU A 158 -1.70 6.77 20.48
CA LEU A 158 -2.19 6.88 21.86
C LEU A 158 -1.10 6.55 22.88
N VAL A 159 -0.25 5.55 22.58
CA VAL A 159 0.83 5.10 23.46
C VAL A 159 1.92 6.18 23.60
N SER A 160 2.36 6.80 22.50
CA SER A 160 3.41 7.83 22.55
C SER A 160 3.11 9.01 21.65
N LYS A 161 3.03 10.20 22.24
CA LYS A 161 2.86 11.45 21.46
C LYS A 161 4.15 11.90 20.78
N SER A 162 5.31 11.63 21.39
CA SER A 162 6.63 12.10 20.94
C SER A 162 7.35 11.10 20.02
N HIS A 163 7.09 9.80 20.17
CA HIS A 163 7.77 8.72 19.44
C HIS A 163 6.76 7.80 18.71
N ARG A 164 5.75 8.40 18.07
CA ARG A 164 4.63 7.70 17.41
C ARG A 164 5.06 6.58 16.46
N GLY A 165 6.09 6.81 15.65
CA GLY A 165 6.59 5.80 14.71
C GLY A 165 7.16 4.57 15.42
N LEU A 166 7.97 4.77 16.45
CA LEU A 166 8.50 3.68 17.27
C LEU A 166 7.37 2.97 18.01
N ALA A 167 6.45 3.71 18.63
CA ALA A 167 5.30 3.13 19.31
C ALA A 167 4.41 2.31 18.37
N ALA A 168 4.13 2.79 17.15
CA ALA A 168 3.39 2.04 16.15
C ALA A 168 4.13 0.76 15.72
N ALA A 169 5.45 0.84 15.47
CA ALA A 169 6.26 -0.32 15.16
C ALA A 169 6.27 -1.35 16.30
N THR A 170 6.38 -0.90 17.56
CA THR A 170 6.29 -1.77 18.74
C THR A 170 4.93 -2.43 18.86
N VAL A 171 3.83 -1.69 18.65
CA VAL A 171 2.46 -2.25 18.66
C VAL A 171 2.29 -3.31 17.55
N LEU A 172 2.76 -3.02 16.33
CA LEU A 172 2.73 -3.95 15.21
C LEU A 172 3.52 -5.23 15.52
N CYS A 173 4.78 -5.11 15.96
CA CYS A 173 5.61 -6.26 16.32
C CYS A 173 5.01 -7.05 17.48
N ALA A 174 4.48 -6.37 18.51
CA ALA A 174 3.85 -7.02 19.65
C ALA A 174 2.57 -7.77 19.24
N CYS A 175 1.78 -7.21 18.31
CA CYS A 175 0.61 -7.88 17.76
C CYS A 175 0.99 -9.13 16.97
N VAL A 176 1.90 -8.99 15.99
CA VAL A 176 2.35 -10.09 15.12
C VAL A 176 2.98 -11.21 15.94
N PHE A 177 4.04 -10.92 16.70
CA PHE A 177 4.75 -11.95 17.46
C PHE A 177 3.97 -12.43 18.68
N GLY A 178 3.18 -11.57 19.30
CA GLY A 178 2.32 -11.95 20.42
C GLY A 178 1.26 -12.96 20.00
N LEU A 179 0.59 -12.73 18.86
CA LEU A 179 -0.40 -13.68 18.34
C LEU A 179 0.24 -14.98 17.85
N GLN A 180 1.41 -14.94 17.21
CA GLN A 180 2.18 -16.15 16.88
C GLN A 180 2.52 -16.97 18.14
N ALA A 181 2.96 -16.30 19.21
CA ALA A 181 3.25 -16.96 20.48
C ALA A 181 2.00 -17.56 21.14
N LEU A 182 0.86 -16.85 21.10
CA LEU A 182 -0.42 -17.34 21.60
C LEU A 182 -0.99 -18.51 20.77
N CYS A 183 -0.64 -18.59 19.49
CA CYS A 183 -0.95 -19.74 18.63
C CYS A 183 0.02 -20.92 18.81
N HIS A 184 1.00 -20.80 19.72
CA HIS A 184 2.05 -21.80 19.94
C HIS A 184 2.85 -22.15 18.68
N THR A 185 2.97 -21.21 17.73
CA THR A 185 3.77 -21.37 16.52
C THR A 185 5.18 -20.83 16.72
N PRO A 186 6.19 -21.32 15.98
CA PRO A 186 7.49 -20.65 15.87
C PRO A 186 7.33 -19.18 15.46
N LEU A 187 8.29 -18.34 15.83
CA LEU A 187 8.31 -16.95 15.36
C LEU A 187 8.72 -16.91 13.89
N TYR A 188 7.77 -16.60 13.02
CA TYR A 188 8.00 -16.44 11.59
C TYR A 188 8.20 -14.97 11.24
N ILE A 189 9.13 -14.72 10.32
CA ILE A 189 9.35 -13.42 9.68
C ILE A 189 9.03 -13.45 8.17
N ASP A 190 8.79 -14.64 7.61
CA ASP A 190 8.33 -14.82 6.23
C ASP A 190 6.80 -14.71 6.17
N ALA A 191 6.28 -14.03 5.14
CA ALA A 191 4.84 -13.76 5.00
C ALA A 191 4.02 -14.99 4.59
N TYR A 192 4.66 -16.11 4.26
CA TYR A 192 4.02 -17.38 3.89
C TYR A 192 4.45 -18.48 4.87
N PRO A 193 4.09 -18.35 6.16
CA PRO A 193 4.33 -19.39 7.12
C PRO A 193 3.61 -20.67 6.70
N ALA A 194 4.27 -21.82 6.87
CA ALA A 194 3.63 -23.13 6.66
C ALA A 194 2.56 -23.43 7.73
N ALA A 195 2.61 -22.72 8.86
CA ALA A 195 1.67 -22.90 9.97
C ALA A 195 0.37 -22.12 9.73
N THR A 196 -0.75 -22.73 10.11
CA THR A 196 -2.02 -22.02 10.30
C THR A 196 -2.04 -21.42 11.70
N PHE A 197 -2.36 -20.14 11.82
CA PHE A 197 -2.48 -19.49 13.12
C PHE A 197 -3.90 -19.71 13.66
N SER A 198 -4.03 -20.70 14.52
CA SER A 198 -5.30 -20.99 15.20
C SER A 198 -5.06 -21.07 16.70
N ALA A 199 -5.74 -20.21 17.43
CA ALA A 199 -5.79 -20.21 18.88
C ALA A 199 -7.24 -20.14 19.35
N ASN A 200 -7.55 -20.72 20.50
CA ASN A 200 -8.87 -20.62 21.13
C ASN A 200 -9.06 -19.23 21.75
N LEU A 201 -9.16 -18.21 20.90
CA LEU A 201 -9.37 -16.81 21.26
C LEU A 201 -10.82 -16.42 20.98
N PRO A 202 -11.37 -15.41 21.69
CA PRO A 202 -12.72 -14.90 21.45
C PRO A 202 -12.82 -14.03 20.17
N ILE A 203 -11.86 -14.16 19.26
CA ILE A 203 -11.78 -13.44 17.98
C ILE A 203 -11.73 -14.45 16.82
N PRO A 204 -12.32 -14.15 15.66
CA PRO A 204 -12.31 -15.04 14.50
C PRO A 204 -10.90 -15.48 14.10
N ALA A 205 -10.72 -16.77 13.80
CA ALA A 205 -9.42 -17.34 13.44
C ALA A 205 -8.82 -16.69 12.17
N GLN A 206 -9.66 -16.19 11.27
CA GLN A 206 -9.25 -15.46 10.07
C GLN A 206 -8.51 -14.16 10.45
N LEU A 207 -9.04 -13.41 11.42
CA LEU A 207 -8.41 -12.19 11.93
C LEU A 207 -7.14 -12.50 12.71
N VAL A 208 -7.14 -13.56 13.51
CA VAL A 208 -5.91 -14.03 14.19
C VAL A 208 -4.82 -14.33 13.16
N SER A 209 -5.16 -15.03 12.08
CA SER A 209 -4.22 -15.40 11.03
C SER A 209 -3.65 -14.20 10.28
N GLU A 210 -4.50 -13.26 9.91
CA GLU A 210 -4.08 -12.03 9.27
C GLU A 210 -3.18 -11.19 10.17
N LEU A 211 -3.61 -10.91 11.40
CA LEU A 211 -2.89 -10.09 12.38
C LEU A 211 -1.57 -10.73 12.86
N SER A 212 -1.43 -12.06 12.74
CA SER A 212 -0.20 -12.79 13.03
C SER A 212 0.80 -12.76 11.86
N ASN A 213 0.43 -12.26 10.69
CA ASN A 213 1.24 -12.37 9.48
C ASN A 213 2.40 -11.33 9.45
N PRO A 214 3.64 -11.74 9.14
CA PRO A 214 4.80 -10.82 9.03
C PRO A 214 4.73 -9.75 7.94
N LEU A 215 3.74 -9.79 7.03
CA LEU A 215 3.57 -8.78 5.97
C LEU A 215 3.43 -7.34 6.53
N PHE A 216 2.95 -7.19 7.77
CA PHE A 216 2.92 -5.90 8.47
C PHE A 216 4.29 -5.22 8.59
N PHE A 217 5.39 -5.96 8.51
CA PHE A 217 6.74 -5.40 8.62
C PHE A 217 7.08 -4.47 7.46
N GLU A 218 6.43 -4.59 6.30
CA GLU A 218 6.65 -3.66 5.18
C GLU A 218 6.18 -2.24 5.49
N PHE A 219 5.09 -2.11 6.25
CA PHE A 219 4.66 -0.82 6.76
C PHE A 219 5.68 -0.23 7.74
N ILE A 220 6.31 -1.08 8.57
CA ILE A 220 7.39 -0.66 9.48
C ILE A 220 8.60 -0.15 8.70
N LEU A 221 8.97 -0.81 7.59
CA LEU A 221 10.03 -0.32 6.69
C LEU A 221 9.69 1.07 6.14
N GLY A 222 8.43 1.30 5.76
CA GLY A 222 7.93 2.62 5.38
C GLY A 222 8.09 3.68 6.47
N VAL A 223 7.69 3.36 7.70
CA VAL A 223 7.86 4.23 8.87
C VAL A 223 9.34 4.54 9.11
N ALA A 224 10.21 3.53 9.01
CA ALA A 224 11.65 3.68 9.16
C ALA A 224 12.27 4.59 8.08
N LEU A 225 11.88 4.42 6.81
CA LEU A 225 12.32 5.28 5.71
C LEU A 225 11.89 6.74 5.91
N ALA A 226 10.67 6.98 6.39
CA ALA A 226 10.21 8.33 6.70
C ALA A 226 10.96 8.94 7.89
N TYR A 227 11.28 8.15 8.91
CA TYR A 227 12.14 8.59 10.01
C TYR A 227 13.54 8.96 9.52
N LEU A 228 14.15 8.10 8.69
CA LEU A 228 15.47 8.36 8.11
C LEU A 228 15.48 9.63 7.26
N TYR A 229 14.46 9.80 6.41
CA TYR A 229 14.29 11.01 5.61
C TYR A 229 14.17 12.27 6.46
N ALA A 230 13.33 12.25 7.50
CA ALA A 230 13.08 13.41 8.34
C ALA A 230 14.31 13.84 9.17
N ASN A 231 15.16 12.89 9.59
CA ASN A 231 16.23 13.15 10.55
C ASN A 231 17.64 13.11 9.94
N PHE A 232 17.85 12.39 8.84
CA PHE A 232 19.19 12.13 8.28
C PHE A 232 19.36 12.58 6.84
N ARG A 233 18.36 13.25 6.22
CA ARG A 233 18.49 13.80 4.86
C ARG A 233 19.72 14.72 4.69
N ALA A 234 19.96 15.63 5.64
CA ALA A 234 21.10 16.54 5.57
C ALA A 234 22.43 15.79 5.69
N SER A 235 22.50 14.83 6.62
CA SER A 235 23.67 13.96 6.79
C SER A 235 23.96 13.12 5.55
N TRP A 236 22.92 12.60 4.89
CA TRP A 236 23.05 11.89 3.62
C TRP A 236 23.65 12.79 2.54
N LEU A 237 23.14 14.00 2.36
CA LEU A 237 23.65 14.96 1.38
C LEU A 237 25.08 15.43 1.66
N ALA A 238 25.50 15.41 2.93
CA ALA A 238 26.87 15.73 3.33
C ALA A 238 27.89 14.60 3.05
N MET A 239 27.44 13.38 2.76
CA MET A 239 28.33 12.27 2.40
C MET A 239 29.02 12.52 1.06
N ASN A 240 30.20 11.91 0.85
CA ASN A 240 30.93 11.99 -0.41
C ASN A 240 30.06 11.54 -1.59
N GLU A 241 30.08 12.28 -2.71
CA GLU A 241 29.27 11.98 -3.89
C GLU A 241 29.51 10.55 -4.42
N LYS A 242 30.75 10.06 -4.39
CA LYS A 242 31.09 8.69 -4.83
C LYS A 242 30.38 7.63 -3.99
N ILE A 243 30.20 7.87 -2.69
CA ILE A 243 29.47 6.97 -1.78
C ILE A 243 27.99 6.98 -2.16
N ARG A 244 27.39 8.16 -2.38
CA ARG A 244 25.98 8.27 -2.76
C ARG A 244 25.71 7.61 -4.12
N ILE A 245 26.59 7.84 -5.11
CA ILE A 245 26.52 7.17 -6.42
C ILE A 245 26.62 5.65 -6.26
N GLY A 246 27.60 5.15 -5.50
CA GLY A 246 27.77 3.73 -5.23
C GLY A 246 26.52 3.11 -4.58
N ALA A 247 25.91 3.81 -3.62
CA ALA A 247 24.66 3.39 -3.01
C ALA A 247 23.50 3.35 -4.01
N TYR A 248 23.33 4.36 -4.87
CA TYR A 248 22.27 4.36 -5.88
C TYR A 248 22.43 3.25 -6.91
N LEU A 249 23.66 3.01 -7.36
CA LEU A 249 23.97 1.90 -8.26
C LEU A 249 23.69 0.55 -7.59
N PHE A 250 24.09 0.39 -6.32
CA PHE A 250 23.80 -0.82 -5.55
C PHE A 250 22.30 -1.05 -5.38
N LEU A 251 21.54 -0.05 -4.92
CA LEU A 251 20.09 -0.16 -4.70
C LEU A 251 19.37 -0.47 -6.02
N THR A 252 19.75 0.19 -7.11
CA THR A 252 19.18 -0.06 -8.44
C THR A 252 19.52 -1.47 -8.93
N ALA A 253 20.78 -1.89 -8.82
CA ALA A 253 21.20 -3.24 -9.21
C ALA A 253 20.54 -4.33 -8.36
N TYR A 254 20.39 -4.10 -7.05
CA TYR A 254 19.71 -5.00 -6.13
C TYR A 254 18.24 -5.17 -6.51
N PHE A 255 17.53 -4.07 -6.77
CA PHE A 255 16.15 -4.11 -7.25
C PHE A 255 16.04 -4.84 -8.59
N LEU A 256 16.83 -4.46 -9.60
CA LEU A 256 16.78 -5.07 -10.94
C LEU A 256 17.09 -6.57 -10.88
N SER A 257 18.10 -6.96 -10.09
CA SER A 257 18.44 -8.36 -9.88
C SER A 257 17.26 -9.12 -9.28
N HIS A 258 16.64 -8.63 -8.20
CA HIS A 258 15.47 -9.30 -7.62
C HIS A 258 14.26 -9.28 -8.56
N PHE A 259 14.05 -8.20 -9.31
CA PHE A 259 12.92 -8.07 -10.21
C PHE A 259 13.00 -9.03 -11.41
N PHE A 260 14.20 -9.27 -11.97
CA PHE A 260 14.36 -10.10 -13.16
C PHE A 260 14.90 -11.52 -12.92
N SER A 261 15.53 -11.81 -11.77
CA SER A 261 16.15 -13.13 -11.52
C SER A 261 15.18 -14.24 -11.14
N GLY A 262 13.94 -13.91 -10.80
CA GLY A 262 13.02 -14.90 -10.26
C GLY A 262 13.22 -15.18 -8.74
N TYR A 263 14.24 -14.58 -8.11
CA TYR A 263 14.60 -14.88 -6.71
C TYR A 263 13.60 -14.32 -5.71
N ALA A 264 13.42 -15.03 -4.58
CA ALA A 264 12.61 -14.63 -3.42
C ALA A 264 11.19 -14.16 -3.79
N MET A 265 10.44 -15.05 -4.46
CA MET A 265 9.07 -14.80 -4.92
C MET A 265 8.08 -14.57 -3.79
N GLY A 266 7.10 -13.71 -4.03
CA GLY A 266 6.03 -13.39 -3.09
C GLY A 266 6.27 -12.07 -2.35
N HIS A 267 5.38 -11.79 -1.42
CA HIS A 267 5.38 -10.53 -0.66
C HIS A 267 6.12 -10.63 0.68
N GLY A 268 6.54 -9.49 1.21
CA GLY A 268 7.05 -9.38 2.57
C GLY A 268 8.57 -9.27 2.69
N LEU A 269 9.01 -9.05 3.92
CA LEU A 269 10.38 -8.66 4.28
C LEU A 269 11.46 -9.61 3.73
N THR A 270 11.29 -10.92 3.87
CA THR A 270 12.25 -11.94 3.42
C THR A 270 12.15 -12.25 1.92
N ARG A 271 11.20 -11.60 1.22
CA ARG A 271 10.89 -11.82 -0.20
C ARG A 271 11.14 -10.53 -0.98
N LYS A 272 10.12 -9.98 -1.65
CA LYS A 272 10.26 -8.77 -2.47
C LYS A 272 10.30 -7.47 -1.67
N GLY A 273 9.99 -7.48 -0.37
CA GLY A 273 9.94 -6.27 0.45
C GLY A 273 11.23 -5.45 0.47
N LEU A 274 12.40 -6.11 0.60
CA LEU A 274 13.68 -5.38 0.55
C LEU A 274 14.00 -4.82 -0.84
N ALA A 275 13.60 -5.52 -1.91
CA ALA A 275 13.74 -5.00 -3.27
C ALA A 275 12.83 -3.77 -3.48
N ALA A 276 11.61 -3.79 -2.92
CA ALA A 276 10.71 -2.65 -2.92
C ALA A 276 11.28 -1.48 -2.10
N VAL A 277 11.93 -1.72 -0.95
CA VAL A 277 12.66 -0.69 -0.20
C VAL A 277 13.78 -0.06 -1.03
N ALA A 278 14.52 -0.86 -1.79
CA ALA A 278 15.59 -0.35 -2.64
C ALA A 278 15.05 0.58 -3.74
N LEU A 279 13.97 0.17 -4.43
CA LEU A 279 13.28 1.01 -5.40
C LEU A 279 12.75 2.29 -4.76
N PHE A 280 12.05 2.16 -3.62
CA PHE A 280 11.48 3.29 -2.88
C PHE A 280 12.56 4.30 -2.48
N SER A 281 13.71 3.83 -2.00
CA SER A 281 14.82 4.67 -1.55
C SER A 281 15.43 5.48 -2.69
N VAL A 282 15.57 4.90 -3.88
CA VAL A 282 16.04 5.62 -5.08
C VAL A 282 15.04 6.70 -5.49
N TYR A 283 13.75 6.38 -5.53
CA TYR A 283 12.70 7.37 -5.84
C TYR A 283 12.64 8.49 -4.79
N LEU A 284 12.69 8.15 -3.50
CA LEU A 284 12.72 9.13 -2.41
C LEU A 284 13.94 10.06 -2.52
N CYS A 285 15.13 9.51 -2.75
CA CYS A 285 16.35 10.31 -2.91
C CYS A 285 16.33 11.19 -4.15
N SER A 286 15.66 10.75 -5.22
CA SER A 286 15.55 11.55 -6.45
C SER A 286 14.86 12.89 -6.25
N ASP A 287 14.03 13.03 -5.22
CA ASP A 287 13.32 14.28 -4.92
C ASP A 287 14.29 15.38 -4.45
N PHE A 288 15.32 15.01 -3.67
CA PHE A 288 16.16 15.96 -2.95
C PHE A 288 17.67 15.91 -3.23
N ASP A 289 18.21 14.83 -3.79
CA ASP A 289 19.63 14.74 -4.14
C ASP A 289 19.86 15.22 -5.58
N GLY A 290 20.72 16.23 -5.74
CA GLY A 290 21.05 16.83 -7.04
C GLY A 290 21.71 15.85 -8.02
N LEU A 291 22.36 14.78 -7.53
CA LEU A 291 22.96 13.74 -8.38
C LEU A 291 21.92 13.02 -9.25
N LEU A 292 20.70 12.90 -8.74
CA LEU A 292 19.56 12.30 -9.44
C LEU A 292 18.71 13.36 -10.17
N GLY A 293 19.16 14.62 -10.23
CA GLY A 293 18.41 15.70 -10.86
C GLY A 293 18.02 15.42 -12.31
N LYS A 294 18.91 14.76 -13.08
CA LYS A 294 18.64 14.37 -14.48
C LYS A 294 17.61 13.25 -14.59
N THR A 295 17.45 12.41 -13.57
CA THR A 295 16.44 11.33 -13.58
C THR A 295 15.05 11.85 -13.25
N LYS A 296 14.89 13.05 -12.68
CA LYS A 296 13.57 13.64 -12.39
C LYS A 296 12.65 13.68 -13.62
N ALA A 297 13.18 14.08 -14.77
CA ALA A 297 12.38 14.12 -16.01
C ALA A 297 11.91 12.71 -16.43
N PHE A 298 12.76 11.70 -16.27
CA PHE A 298 12.44 10.31 -16.54
C PHE A 298 11.41 9.75 -15.53
N ILE A 299 11.59 10.04 -14.24
CA ILE A 299 10.72 9.60 -13.13
C ILE A 299 9.32 10.18 -13.26
N ARG A 300 9.18 11.41 -13.79
CA ARG A 300 7.88 12.03 -14.08
C ARG A 300 7.14 11.36 -15.25
N GLY A 301 7.88 10.69 -16.13
CA GLY A 301 7.38 10.16 -17.39
C GLY A 301 7.09 11.25 -18.43
N PRO A 302 6.80 10.86 -19.68
CA PRO A 302 6.50 11.79 -20.75
C PRO A 302 5.27 12.64 -20.38
N GLY A 303 5.41 13.97 -20.44
CA GLY A 303 4.34 14.90 -20.11
C GLY A 303 3.81 14.84 -18.66
N GLY A 304 4.53 14.19 -17.74
CA GLY A 304 4.06 13.97 -16.37
C GLY A 304 3.09 12.80 -16.21
N ALA A 305 3.07 11.85 -17.15
CA ALA A 305 2.17 10.70 -17.13
C ALA A 305 2.23 9.89 -15.83
N PHE A 306 3.42 9.71 -15.23
CA PHE A 306 3.54 8.94 -13.98
C PHE A 306 3.01 9.70 -12.76
N ILE A 307 3.07 11.03 -12.78
CA ILE A 307 2.40 11.87 -11.76
C ILE A 307 0.88 11.69 -11.88
N PHE A 308 0.35 11.75 -13.10
CA PHE A 308 -1.07 11.55 -13.37
C PHE A 308 -1.56 10.18 -12.89
N LEU A 309 -0.85 9.11 -13.29
CA LEU A 309 -1.12 7.75 -12.84
C LEU A 309 -1.00 7.62 -11.33
N GLY A 310 -0.03 8.31 -10.74
CA GLY A 310 0.09 8.50 -9.30
C GLY A 310 -1.22 8.95 -8.70
N ARG A 311 -1.79 10.06 -9.17
CA ARG A 311 -3.05 10.63 -8.63
C ARG A 311 -4.22 9.66 -8.64
N ILE A 312 -4.40 8.89 -9.73
CA ILE A 312 -5.52 7.95 -9.89
C ILE A 312 -5.19 6.52 -9.44
N SER A 313 -4.02 6.29 -8.85
CA SER A 313 -3.48 4.94 -8.63
C SER A 313 -4.36 4.06 -7.76
N PHE A 314 -5.07 4.62 -6.77
CA PHE A 314 -5.96 3.83 -5.91
C PHE A 314 -7.18 3.37 -6.68
N SER A 315 -7.82 4.27 -7.42
CA SER A 315 -8.89 3.90 -8.36
C SER A 315 -8.44 2.86 -9.40
N LEU A 316 -7.22 2.99 -9.94
CA LEU A 316 -6.65 2.01 -10.87
C LEU A 316 -6.41 0.64 -10.21
N TYR A 317 -5.86 0.65 -9.00
CA TYR A 317 -5.64 -0.56 -8.21
C TYR A 317 -6.95 -1.30 -7.87
N ILE A 318 -8.06 -0.60 -7.68
CA ILE A 318 -9.35 -1.24 -7.41
C ILE A 318 -10.01 -1.77 -8.69
N VAL A 319 -10.04 -0.98 -9.76
CA VAL A 319 -10.89 -1.28 -10.93
C VAL A 319 -10.32 -2.33 -11.87
N HIS A 320 -8.99 -2.50 -11.93
CA HIS A 320 -8.36 -3.28 -13.00
C HIS A 320 -8.81 -4.75 -13.05
N GLU A 321 -9.01 -5.40 -11.90
CA GLU A 321 -9.40 -6.81 -11.87
C GLU A 321 -10.91 -7.02 -12.11
N PRO A 322 -11.82 -6.29 -11.43
CA PRO A 322 -13.25 -6.35 -11.76
C PRO A 322 -13.54 -6.00 -13.22
N LEU A 323 -12.78 -5.07 -13.81
CA LEU A 323 -12.95 -4.72 -15.22
C LEU A 323 -12.61 -5.89 -16.14
N HIS A 324 -11.53 -6.63 -15.86
CA HIS A 324 -11.19 -7.82 -16.65
C HIS A 324 -12.31 -8.87 -16.59
N GLN A 325 -12.88 -9.12 -15.41
CA GLN A 325 -14.00 -10.05 -15.22
C GLN A 325 -15.29 -9.56 -15.92
N PHE A 326 -15.58 -8.27 -15.83
CA PHE A 326 -16.77 -7.65 -16.41
C PHE A 326 -16.71 -7.58 -17.94
N VAL A 327 -15.55 -7.23 -18.52
CA VAL A 327 -15.39 -7.17 -19.98
C VAL A 327 -15.55 -8.57 -20.59
N ALA A 328 -15.05 -9.61 -19.91
CA ALA A 328 -15.22 -10.99 -20.36
C ALA A 328 -16.68 -11.46 -20.37
N SER A 329 -17.57 -10.86 -19.55
CA SER A 329 -18.98 -11.26 -19.47
C SER A 329 -19.90 -10.56 -20.48
N ILE A 330 -19.45 -9.50 -21.16
CA ILE A 330 -20.24 -8.79 -22.18
C ILE A 330 -20.16 -9.56 -23.51
N PRO A 331 -21.26 -10.10 -24.08
CA PRO A 331 -21.20 -10.97 -25.25
C PRO A 331 -20.48 -10.36 -26.47
N VAL A 332 -20.79 -9.10 -26.80
CA VAL A 332 -20.17 -8.38 -27.95
C VAL A 332 -18.67 -8.15 -27.76
N LEU A 333 -18.21 -7.95 -26.52
CA LEU A 333 -16.78 -7.77 -26.21
C LEU A 333 -16.08 -9.13 -26.04
N SER A 334 -16.81 -10.15 -25.59
CA SER A 334 -16.32 -11.52 -25.45
C SER A 334 -15.90 -12.11 -26.81
N GLU A 335 -16.54 -11.71 -27.91
CA GLU A 335 -16.15 -12.11 -29.25
C GLU A 335 -14.79 -11.52 -29.66
N LEU A 336 -14.51 -10.28 -29.24
CA LEU A 336 -13.17 -9.66 -29.33
C LEU A 336 -12.12 -10.43 -28.50
N TYR A 337 -12.55 -11.09 -27.42
CA TYR A 337 -11.74 -12.00 -26.61
C TYR A 337 -11.56 -13.40 -27.21
N ARG A 338 -12.37 -13.81 -28.19
CA ARG A 338 -12.24 -15.11 -28.86
C ARG A 338 -11.26 -15.06 -30.04
N LEU A 339 -10.98 -13.87 -30.56
CA LEU A 339 -9.99 -13.66 -31.61
C LEU A 339 -8.55 -13.78 -31.07
N GLU A 340 -7.66 -14.33 -31.89
CA GLU A 340 -6.21 -14.34 -31.64
C GLU A 340 -5.70 -12.88 -31.64
N GLY A 341 -5.30 -12.39 -30.47
CA GLY A 341 -5.03 -10.95 -30.30
C GLY A 341 -4.65 -10.54 -28.88
N GLY A 342 -3.94 -11.40 -28.15
CA GLY A 342 -3.60 -11.20 -26.73
C GLY A 342 -2.97 -9.83 -26.42
N ILE A 343 -2.09 -9.32 -27.29
CA ILE A 343 -1.52 -7.97 -27.19
C ILE A 343 -2.61 -6.88 -27.32
N GLY A 344 -3.52 -7.04 -28.28
CA GLY A 344 -4.64 -6.11 -28.47
C GLY A 344 -5.56 -6.07 -27.25
N LYS A 345 -5.86 -7.22 -26.64
CA LYS A 345 -6.64 -7.32 -25.40
C LYS A 345 -5.92 -6.64 -24.24
N PHE A 346 -4.64 -6.94 -24.05
CA PHE A 346 -3.80 -6.33 -23.02
C PHE A 346 -3.80 -4.80 -23.11
N VAL A 347 -3.57 -4.24 -24.31
CA VAL A 347 -3.55 -2.79 -24.54
C VAL A 347 -4.93 -2.18 -24.30
N THR A 348 -5.98 -2.79 -24.84
CA THR A 348 -7.36 -2.27 -24.73
C THR A 348 -7.83 -2.25 -23.28
N LEU A 349 -7.63 -3.35 -22.54
CA LEU A 349 -7.98 -3.42 -21.13
C LEU A 349 -7.17 -2.46 -20.28
N SER A 350 -5.88 -2.32 -20.55
CA SER A 350 -5.03 -1.37 -19.84
C SER A 350 -5.54 0.07 -20.04
N ALA A 351 -5.91 0.42 -21.28
CA ALA A 351 -6.48 1.72 -21.60
C ALA A 351 -7.84 1.94 -20.90
N PHE A 352 -8.75 0.97 -20.95
CA PHE A 352 -10.04 1.06 -20.27
C PHE A 352 -9.89 1.13 -18.74
N SER A 353 -8.95 0.40 -18.16
CA SER A 353 -8.63 0.48 -16.72
C SER A 353 -8.17 1.87 -16.32
N VAL A 354 -7.31 2.52 -17.11
CA VAL A 354 -6.86 3.90 -16.85
C VAL A 354 -8.02 4.89 -17.00
N VAL A 355 -8.87 4.75 -18.01
CA VAL A 355 -10.04 5.61 -18.21
C VAL A 355 -11.07 5.44 -17.09
N ALA A 356 -11.39 4.20 -16.72
CA ALA A 356 -12.30 3.89 -15.62
C ALA A 356 -11.75 4.41 -14.29
N ALA A 357 -10.45 4.23 -14.04
CA ALA A 357 -9.78 4.77 -12.86
C ALA A 357 -9.87 6.30 -12.79
N TYR A 358 -9.69 7.00 -13.92
CA TYR A 358 -9.85 8.45 -13.98
C TYR A 358 -11.28 8.90 -13.64
N ALA A 359 -12.29 8.23 -14.20
CA ALA A 359 -13.68 8.50 -13.88
C ALA A 359 -13.98 8.27 -12.39
N LEU A 360 -13.60 7.10 -11.85
CA LEU A 360 -13.79 6.75 -10.43
C LEU A 360 -13.05 7.70 -9.50
N PHE A 361 -11.87 8.17 -9.89
CA PHE A 361 -11.13 9.14 -9.12
C PHE A 361 -11.94 10.41 -8.90
N HIS A 362 -12.58 10.93 -9.95
CA HIS A 362 -13.37 12.16 -9.87
C HIS A 362 -14.77 11.96 -9.28
N LEU A 363 -15.38 10.80 -9.52
CA LEU A 363 -16.77 10.51 -9.12
C LEU A 363 -16.88 9.97 -7.69
N VAL A 364 -15.87 9.25 -7.20
CA VAL A 364 -15.93 8.54 -5.92
C VAL A 364 -14.76 8.90 -5.02
N GLU A 365 -13.53 8.59 -5.44
CA GLU A 365 -12.35 8.70 -4.57
C GLU A 365 -12.10 10.13 -4.07
N GLN A 366 -12.08 11.11 -4.97
CA GLN A 366 -11.82 12.50 -4.61
C GLN A 366 -12.95 13.10 -3.77
N PRO A 367 -14.24 12.93 -4.12
CA PRO A 367 -15.36 13.34 -3.26
C PRO A 367 -15.30 12.75 -1.85
N THR A 368 -15.02 11.45 -1.70
CA THR A 368 -14.98 10.80 -0.38
C THR A 368 -13.79 11.28 0.44
N GLN A 369 -12.63 11.51 -0.18
CA GLN A 369 -11.47 12.10 0.50
C GLN A 369 -11.76 13.55 0.95
N ARG A 370 -12.45 14.36 0.14
CA ARG A 370 -12.88 15.72 0.52
C ARG A 370 -13.86 15.67 1.70
N LEU A 371 -14.83 14.76 1.67
CA LEU A 371 -15.76 14.53 2.78
C LEU A 371 -15.01 14.11 4.05
N GLY A 372 -14.04 13.20 3.94
CA GLY A 372 -13.23 12.73 5.07
C GLY A 372 -12.42 13.86 5.70
N LYS A 373 -11.87 14.77 4.89
CA LYS A 373 -11.21 15.98 5.38
C LYS A 373 -12.19 16.89 6.11
N TYR A 374 -13.34 17.18 5.51
CA TYR A 374 -14.39 18.01 6.12
C TYR A 374 -14.84 17.48 7.48
N LEU A 375 -15.15 16.18 7.56
CA LEU A 375 -15.58 15.52 8.80
C LEU A 375 -14.48 15.54 9.85
N ALA A 376 -13.24 15.23 9.47
CA ALA A 376 -12.10 15.25 10.38
C ALA A 376 -11.83 16.64 10.97
N ASP A 377 -11.94 17.69 10.16
CA ASP A 377 -11.74 19.07 10.62
C ASP A 377 -12.84 19.49 11.61
N ARG A 378 -14.11 19.11 11.36
CA ARG A 378 -15.23 19.31 12.30
C ARG A 378 -15.04 18.56 13.61
N THR A 379 -14.65 17.29 13.54
CA THR A 379 -14.39 16.46 14.72
C THR A 379 -13.23 17.02 15.55
N ASP A 380 -12.17 17.55 14.92
CA ASP A 380 -11.04 18.16 15.65
C ASP A 380 -11.50 19.37 16.48
N VAL A 381 -12.37 20.22 15.92
CA VAL A 381 -12.96 21.36 16.64
C VAL A 381 -13.78 20.91 17.85
N VAL A 382 -14.70 19.95 17.66
CA VAL A 382 -15.59 19.46 18.73
C VAL A 382 -14.79 18.81 19.85
N VAL A 383 -13.85 17.91 19.53
CA VAL A 383 -13.07 17.19 20.55
C VAL A 383 -12.17 18.15 21.34
N ARG A 384 -11.63 19.19 20.70
CA ARG A 384 -10.86 20.22 21.41
C ARG A 384 -11.73 21.05 22.35
N ALA A 385 -12.93 21.44 21.92
CA ALA A 385 -13.88 22.15 22.77
C ALA A 385 -14.26 21.31 24.02
N LEU A 386 -14.55 20.02 23.83
CA LEU A 386 -14.87 19.10 24.94
C LEU A 386 -13.71 18.93 25.94
N ARG A 387 -12.46 18.90 25.44
CA ARG A 387 -11.28 18.84 26.31
C ARG A 387 -11.08 20.11 27.12
N GLN A 388 -11.35 21.27 26.53
CA GLN A 388 -11.26 22.55 27.23
C GLN A 388 -12.32 22.67 28.32
N SER A 389 -13.56 22.24 28.05
CA SER A 389 -14.63 22.25 29.05
C SER A 389 -14.45 21.22 30.18
N ALA A 390 -13.69 20.14 29.95
CA ALA A 390 -13.38 19.15 30.98
C ALA A 390 -12.18 19.51 31.87
N THR A 391 -11.42 20.54 31.50
CA THR A 391 -10.28 21.06 32.29
C THR A 391 -10.64 22.28 33.15
N VAL A 392 -11.87 22.78 33.03
CA VAL A 392 -12.50 23.79 33.90
C VAL A 392 -13.38 23.06 34.89
#